data_AF-A0A7J2GXZ1-F1
#
_entry.id   AF-A0A7J2GXZ1-F1
#
_cell.length_a   1.000
_cell.length_b   1.000
_cell.length_c   1.000
_cell.angle_alpha   90.00
_cell.angle_beta   90.00
_cell.angle_gamma   90.00
#
_symmetry.space_group_name_H-M   'P 1'
#
loop_
_entity.id
_entity.type
_entity.pdbx_description
1 polymer ?
#
loop_
_entity_poly.entity_id
_entity_poly.type
_entity_poly.pdbx_seq_one_letter_code
_entity_poly.pdbx_strand_id
1 'polypeptide(L)'
;MYKVRNIVRESLPVLITTSGISMIAGLFLQNMEKTLYTVPFLLTIIPALNDMIGDFCCILTSRLSTAFKLGYLKLIRKVFLQIFFVSFLSSLYLAEIGCLLHPDLPLEKAILIVLLTSSSLILTLSAVTYVLMLYTLRKNVDPDNVIIPIATSLA
;
A
#
# COMPACT_ATOMS: atom_id res chain seq x y z
N MET A 1 6.35 -29.83 6.00
CA MET A 1 7.60 -29.19 5.58
C MET A 1 7.39 -28.64 4.17
N TYR A 2 7.19 -27.33 4.01
CA TYR A 2 7.03 -26.73 2.68
C TYR A 2 8.31 -26.96 1.88
N LYS A 3 8.22 -27.62 0.72
CA LYS A 3 9.38 -27.82 -0.16
C LYS A 3 9.62 -26.52 -0.93
N VAL A 4 10.85 -26.02 -0.95
CA VAL A 4 11.27 -24.82 -1.69
C VAL A 4 10.72 -24.78 -3.12
N ARG A 5 10.72 -25.94 -3.79
CA ARG A 5 10.18 -26.11 -5.16
C ARG A 5 8.70 -25.70 -5.30
N ASN A 6 7.87 -25.93 -4.28
CA ASN A 6 6.46 -25.55 -4.32
C ASN A 6 6.28 -24.04 -4.12
N ILE A 7 7.01 -23.44 -3.17
CA ILE A 7 6.99 -22.00 -2.92
C ILE A 7 7.39 -21.24 -4.18
N VAL A 8 8.48 -21.66 -4.84
CA VAL A 8 8.96 -21.04 -6.07
C VAL A 8 7.93 -21.18 -7.20
N ARG A 9 7.31 -22.36 -7.35
CA ARG A 9 6.30 -22.59 -8.41
C ARG A 9 5.02 -21.79 -8.19
N GLU A 10 4.61 -21.56 -6.95
CA GLU A 10 3.42 -20.78 -6.59
C GLU A 10 3.68 -19.27 -6.67
N SER A 11 4.86 -18.83 -6.21
CA SER A 11 5.19 -17.40 -6.11
C SER A 11 5.68 -16.80 -7.43
N LEU A 12 6.38 -17.58 -8.27
CA LEU A 12 6.91 -17.09 -9.56
C LEU A 12 5.86 -16.44 -10.48
N PRO A 13 4.70 -17.06 -10.76
CA PRO A 13 3.71 -16.44 -11.64
C PRO A 13 3.13 -15.15 -11.04
N VAL A 14 2.94 -15.11 -9.73
CA VAL A 14 2.51 -13.89 -9.02
C VAL A 14 3.59 -12.82 -9.12
N LEU A 15 4.86 -13.17 -8.93
CA LEU A 15 5.98 -12.24 -9.03
C LEU A 15 6.11 -11.65 -10.44
N ILE A 16 6.00 -12.47 -11.48
CA ILE A 16 6.10 -12.00 -12.88
C ILE A 16 4.96 -11.02 -13.21
N THR A 17 3.73 -11.35 -12.80
CA THR A 17 2.57 -10.49 -13.07
C THR A 17 2.65 -9.17 -12.32
N THR A 18 3.00 -9.21 -11.04
CA THR A 18 3.19 -8.01 -10.20
C THR A 18 4.34 -7.14 -10.68
N SER A 19 5.47 -7.74 -11.05
CA SER A 19 6.60 -7.01 -11.65
C SER A 19 6.20 -6.29 -12.94
N GLY A 20 5.36 -6.91 -13.77
CA GLY A 20 4.82 -6.27 -14.97
C GLY A 20 3.94 -5.05 -14.65
N ILE A 21 3.11 -5.14 -13.60
CA ILE A 21 2.29 -4.01 -13.12
C ILE A 21 3.20 -2.88 -12.60
N SER A 22 4.19 -3.20 -11.76
CA SER A 22 5.15 -2.22 -11.24
C SER A 22 5.95 -1.55 -12.36
N MET A 23 6.30 -2.28 -13.42
CA MET A 23 6.98 -1.72 -14.58
C MET A 23 6.09 -0.68 -15.29
N ILE A 24 4.81 -0.98 -15.47
CA ILE A 24 3.85 -0.02 -16.06
C ILE A 24 3.74 1.23 -15.18
N ALA A 25 3.63 1.08 -13.86
CA ALA A 25 3.59 2.21 -12.93
C ALA A 25 4.87 3.07 -13.03
N GLY A 26 6.04 2.45 -13.13
CA GLY A 26 7.32 3.14 -13.36
C GLY A 26 7.34 3.94 -14.67
N LEU A 27 6.79 3.38 -15.76
CA LEU A 27 6.67 4.10 -17.04
C LEU A 27 5.72 5.30 -16.93
N PHE A 28 4.62 5.19 -16.19
CA PHE A 28 3.75 6.33 -15.89
C PHE A 28 4.49 7.42 -15.13
N LEU A 29 5.26 7.04 -14.11
CA LEU A 29 6.05 7.99 -13.31
C LEU A 29 7.12 8.68 -14.17
N GLN A 30 7.79 7.94 -15.07
CA GLN A 30 8.76 8.47 -16.02
C GLN A 30 8.12 9.49 -16.98
N ASN A 31 6.89 9.24 -17.45
CA ASN A 31 6.18 10.21 -18.29
C ASN A 31 5.84 11.50 -17.53
N MET A 32 5.72 11.44 -16.20
CA MET A 32 5.48 12.60 -15.33
C MET A 32 6.78 13.23 -14.80
N GLU A 33 7.95 12.74 -15.19
CA GLU A 33 9.27 13.16 -14.68
C GLU A 33 9.45 14.69 -14.69
N LYS A 34 9.13 15.35 -15.80
CA LYS A 34 9.24 16.82 -15.91
C LYS A 34 8.37 17.56 -14.90
N THR A 35 7.21 17.03 -14.55
CA THR A 35 6.30 17.61 -13.55
C THR A 35 6.76 17.29 -12.12
N LEU A 36 7.43 16.16 -11.91
CA LEU A 36 7.99 15.82 -10.61
C LEU A 36 9.19 16.70 -10.27
N TYR A 37 10.03 17.07 -11.25
CA TYR A 37 11.14 18.00 -11.02
C TYR A 37 10.70 19.43 -10.70
N THR A 38 9.50 19.85 -11.10
CA THR A 38 8.99 21.18 -10.71
C THR A 38 8.53 21.23 -9.26
N VAL A 39 8.33 20.07 -8.62
CA VAL A 39 7.95 19.96 -7.20
C VAL A 39 8.86 18.95 -6.49
N PRO A 40 10.10 19.34 -6.12
CA PRO A 40 11.09 18.45 -5.49
C PRO A 40 10.58 17.72 -4.24
N PHE A 41 9.70 18.38 -3.48
CA PHE A 41 9.01 17.79 -2.33
C PHE A 41 8.30 16.46 -2.67
N LEU A 42 7.57 16.41 -3.79
CA LEU A 42 6.85 15.20 -4.20
C LEU A 42 7.81 14.07 -4.56
N LEU A 43 8.92 14.39 -5.23
CA LEU A 43 9.94 13.41 -5.63
C LEU A 43 10.52 12.66 -4.41
N THR A 44 10.70 13.36 -3.28
CA THR A 44 11.23 12.79 -2.05
C THR A 44 10.18 12.01 -1.26
N ILE A 45 8.93 12.46 -1.26
CA ILE A 45 7.86 11.88 -0.44
C ILE A 45 7.18 10.69 -1.10
N ILE A 46 7.11 10.62 -2.44
CA ILE A 46 6.45 9.52 -3.16
C ILE A 46 6.98 8.13 -2.74
N PRO A 47 8.29 7.86 -2.67
CA PRO A 47 8.80 6.56 -2.25
C PRO A 47 8.37 6.19 -0.82
N ALA A 48 8.43 7.15 0.10
CA ALA A 48 8.06 6.94 1.50
C ALA A 48 6.54 6.73 1.67
N LEU A 49 5.72 7.44 0.89
CA LEU A 49 4.28 7.21 0.83
C LEU A 49 3.96 5.82 0.30
N ASN A 50 4.60 5.41 -0.78
CA ASN A 50 4.38 4.09 -1.38
C ASN A 50 4.71 2.97 -0.39
N ASP A 51 5.85 3.07 0.29
CA ASP A 51 6.27 2.10 1.33
C ASP A 51 5.25 2.02 2.48
N MET A 52 4.84 3.18 3.02
CA MET A 52 3.84 3.26 4.08
C MET A 52 2.51 2.58 3.69
N ILE A 53 2.06 2.78 2.46
CA ILE A 53 0.80 2.25 1.97
C ILE A 53 0.90 0.75 1.70
N GLY A 54 2.01 0.28 1.13
CA GLY A 54 2.31 -1.12 0.93
C GLY A 54 2.29 -1.90 2.26
N ASP A 55 2.91 -1.35 3.30
CA ASP A 55 2.91 -1.92 4.65
C ASP A 55 1.49 -2.03 5.24
N PHE A 56 0.67 -1.00 5.07
CA PHE A 56 -0.73 -1.06 5.51
C PHE A 56 -1.53 -2.11 4.77
N CYS A 57 -1.27 -2.33 3.48
CA CYS A 57 -1.91 -3.40 2.71
C CYS A 57 -1.49 -4.78 3.22
N CYS A 58 -0.21 -4.98 3.55
CA CYS A 58 0.29 -6.22 4.17
C CYS A 58 -0.39 -6.50 5.51
N ILE A 59 -0.47 -5.49 6.38
CA ILE A 59 -1.11 -5.60 7.70
C ILE A 59 -2.61 -5.88 7.53
N LEU A 60 -3.29 -5.15 6.64
CA LEU A 60 -4.72 -5.34 6.41
C LEU A 60 -5.01 -6.75 5.89
N THR A 61 -4.24 -7.23 4.92
CA THR A 61 -4.39 -8.55 4.32
C THR A 61 -4.24 -9.66 5.37
N SER A 62 -3.13 -9.65 6.12
CA SER A 62 -2.85 -10.67 7.14
C SER A 62 -3.89 -10.69 8.26
N ARG A 63 -4.36 -9.51 8.69
CA ARG A 63 -5.41 -9.38 9.71
C ARG A 63 -6.77 -9.82 9.19
N LEU A 64 -7.14 -9.45 7.96
CA LEU A 64 -8.37 -9.92 7.32
C LEU A 64 -8.34 -11.44 7.15
N SER A 65 -7.25 -11.99 6.61
CA SER A 65 -7.02 -13.43 6.46
C SER A 65 -7.28 -14.19 7.76
N THR A 66 -6.70 -13.69 8.85
CA THR A 66 -6.92 -14.24 10.20
C THR A 66 -8.36 -14.07 10.69
N ALA A 67 -8.95 -12.87 10.52
CA ALA A 67 -10.31 -12.58 10.96
C ALA A 67 -11.35 -13.46 10.26
N PHE A 68 -11.19 -13.71 8.96
CA PHE A 68 -12.05 -14.59 8.17
C PHE A 68 -11.89 -16.06 8.58
N LYS A 69 -10.66 -16.54 8.77
CA LYS A 69 -10.39 -17.91 9.27
C LYS A 69 -11.02 -18.16 10.64
N LEU A 70 -11.09 -17.15 11.49
CA LEU A 70 -11.63 -17.25 12.85
C LEU A 70 -13.10 -16.81 12.98
N GLY A 71 -13.71 -16.18 11.96
CA GLY A 71 -15.09 -15.68 11.99
C GLY A 71 -15.32 -14.39 12.79
N TYR A 72 -14.27 -13.62 13.12
CA TYR A 72 -14.37 -12.44 14.00
C TYR A 72 -14.51 -11.11 13.22
N LEU A 73 -15.74 -10.76 12.84
CA LEU A 73 -16.04 -9.49 12.15
C LEU A 73 -15.67 -8.23 12.95
N LYS A 74 -15.71 -8.29 14.29
CA LYS A 74 -15.32 -7.16 15.16
C LYS A 74 -13.83 -6.80 15.00
N LEU A 75 -12.99 -7.78 14.68
CA LEU A 75 -11.56 -7.57 14.47
C LEU A 75 -11.32 -6.69 13.23
N ILE A 76 -12.13 -6.87 12.18
CA ILE A 76 -12.02 -6.12 10.93
C ILE A 76 -12.19 -4.62 11.19
N ARG A 77 -13.30 -4.21 11.83
CA ARG A 77 -13.57 -2.79 12.13
C ARG A 77 -12.44 -2.17 12.96
N LYS A 78 -11.91 -2.90 13.94
CA LYS A 78 -10.80 -2.43 14.78
C LYS A 78 -9.53 -2.20 13.96
N VAL A 79 -9.21 -3.11 13.04
CA VAL A 79 -8.03 -3.01 12.17
C VAL A 79 -8.13 -1.80 11.24
N PHE A 80 -9.29 -1.56 10.62
CA PHE A 80 -9.50 -0.37 9.78
C PHE A 80 -9.31 0.93 10.57
N LEU A 81 -9.90 1.04 11.76
CA LEU A 81 -9.71 2.22 12.63
C LEU A 81 -8.25 2.42 13.03
N GLN A 82 -7.53 1.33 13.33
CA GLN A 82 -6.10 1.37 13.64
C GLN A 82 -5.28 1.86 12.46
N ILE A 83 -5.52 1.34 11.24
CA ILE A 83 -4.80 1.76 10.04
C ILE A 83 -5.06 3.23 9.72
N PHE A 84 -6.33 3.68 9.80
CA PHE A 84 -6.65 5.10 9.60
C PHE A 84 -5.95 6.01 10.61
N PHE A 85 -5.95 5.62 11.89
CA PHE A 85 -5.31 6.41 12.93
C PHE A 85 -3.78 6.45 12.77
N VAL A 86 -3.15 5.30 12.52
CA VAL A 86 -1.70 5.22 12.31
C VAL A 86 -1.31 5.97 11.04
N SER A 87 -2.07 5.85 9.96
CA SER A 87 -1.82 6.63 8.75
C SER A 87 -1.90 8.13 8.97
N PHE A 88 -2.86 8.60 9.77
CA PHE A 88 -2.96 10.01 10.08
C PHE A 88 -1.68 10.49 10.77
N LEU A 89 -1.19 9.76 11.78
CA LEU A 89 0.06 10.09 12.46
C LEU A 89 1.28 10.00 11.52
N SER A 90 1.37 8.94 10.72
CA SER A 90 2.46 8.77 9.74
C SER A 90 2.45 9.86 8.68
N SER A 91 1.28 10.35 8.27
CA SER A 91 1.16 11.46 7.30
C SER A 91 1.71 12.77 7.86
N LEU A 92 1.48 13.06 9.14
CA LEU A 92 2.06 14.22 9.81
C LEU A 92 3.59 14.10 9.89
N TYR A 93 4.08 12.93 10.30
CA TYR A 93 5.51 12.65 10.36
C TYR A 93 6.21 12.78 8.99
N LEU A 94 5.61 12.23 7.93
CA LEU A 94 6.15 12.36 6.57
C LEU A 94 6.11 13.81 6.08
N ALA A 95 5.05 14.57 6.38
CA ALA A 95 4.96 15.98 6.00
C ALA A 95 6.05 16.82 6.69
N GLU A 96 6.30 16.57 7.99
CA GLU A 96 7.38 17.23 8.73
C GLU A 96 8.75 16.91 8.12
N ILE A 97 9.05 15.63 7.86
CA ILE A 97 10.31 15.23 7.20
C ILE A 97 10.45 15.88 5.83
N GLY A 98 9.39 15.85 5.02
CA GLY A 98 9.40 16.46 3.69
C GLY A 98 9.66 17.96 3.74
N CYS A 99 9.10 18.66 4.72
CA CYS A 99 9.33 20.09 4.94
C CYS A 99 10.75 20.38 5.45
N LEU A 100 11.34 19.51 6.28
CA LEU A 100 12.73 19.65 6.72
C LEU A 100 13.73 19.50 5.58
N LEU A 101 13.43 18.62 4.61
CA LEU A 101 14.26 18.40 3.42
C LEU A 101 14.04 19.48 2.35
N HIS A 102 12.82 20.06 2.29
CA HIS A 102 12.42 21.07 1.31
C HIS A 102 11.72 22.25 2.00
N PRO A 103 12.48 23.17 2.62
CA PRO A 103 11.93 24.28 3.41
C PRO A 103 11.14 25.31 2.58
N ASP A 104 11.24 25.26 1.25
CA ASP A 104 10.53 26.15 0.33
C ASP A 104 9.00 25.92 0.33
N LEU A 105 8.55 24.73 0.76
CA LEU A 105 7.13 24.41 0.84
C LEU A 105 6.60 24.68 2.26
N PRO A 106 5.56 25.51 2.43
CA PRO A 106 5.01 25.75 3.76
C PRO A 106 4.40 24.47 4.33
N LEU A 107 4.64 24.24 5.63
CA LEU A 107 4.24 23.03 6.35
C LEU A 107 2.76 22.70 6.19
N GLU A 108 1.88 23.71 6.22
CA GLU A 108 0.43 23.52 6.03
C GLU A 108 0.10 22.87 4.68
N LYS A 109 0.77 23.28 3.60
CA LYS A 109 0.59 22.68 2.28
C LYS A 109 1.17 21.27 2.21
N ALA A 110 2.33 21.05 2.84
CA ALA A 110 2.94 19.73 2.93
C ALA A 110 2.00 18.74 3.63
N ILE A 111 1.47 19.11 4.80
CA ILE A 111 0.51 18.31 5.56
C ILE A 111 -0.73 18.03 4.72
N LEU A 112 -1.31 19.06 4.08
CA LEU A 112 -2.52 18.91 3.28
C LEU A 112 -2.30 17.92 2.12
N ILE A 113 -1.19 18.07 1.38
CA ILE A 113 -0.86 17.19 0.26
C ILE A 113 -0.71 15.74 0.74
N VAL A 114 0.12 15.50 1.76
CA VAL A 114 0.42 14.15 2.26
C VAL A 114 -0.80 13.49 2.88
N LEU A 115 -1.63 14.26 3.59
CA LEU A 115 -2.84 13.74 4.23
C LEU A 115 -3.91 13.40 3.20
N LEU A 116 -4.12 14.22 2.18
CA LEU A 116 -5.06 13.91 1.09
C LEU A 116 -4.61 12.70 0.27
N THR A 117 -3.33 12.61 -0.09
CA THR A 117 -2.81 11.47 -0.86
C THR A 117 -2.87 10.18 -0.05
N SER A 118 -2.37 10.17 1.20
CA SER A 118 -2.40 8.97 2.04
C SER A 118 -3.83 8.51 2.36
N SER A 119 -4.74 9.42 2.72
CA SER A 119 -6.14 9.07 3.03
C SER A 119 -6.88 8.50 1.82
N SER A 120 -6.69 9.10 0.64
CA SER A 120 -7.27 8.59 -0.60
C SER A 120 -6.73 7.21 -0.96
N LEU A 121 -5.42 7.00 -0.91
CA LEU A 121 -4.78 5.72 -1.24
C LEU A 121 -5.16 4.61 -0.25
N ILE A 122 -5.25 4.90 1.04
CA ILE A 122 -5.69 3.91 2.02
C ILE A 122 -7.14 3.54 1.83
N LEU A 123 -8.00 4.50 1.50
CA LEU A 123 -9.41 4.22 1.24
C LEU A 123 -9.58 3.35 -0.01
N THR A 124 -8.88 3.66 -1.10
CA THR A 124 -8.94 2.88 -2.34
C THR A 124 -8.35 1.49 -2.15
N LEU A 125 -7.14 1.37 -1.60
CA LEU A 125 -6.48 0.07 -1.47
C LEU A 125 -7.13 -0.80 -0.41
N SER A 126 -7.62 -0.23 0.69
CA SER A 126 -8.36 -1.04 1.66
C SER A 126 -9.65 -1.63 1.09
N ALA A 127 -10.33 -0.90 0.20
CA ALA A 127 -11.46 -1.44 -0.56
C ALA A 127 -11.02 -2.55 -1.53
N VAL A 128 -9.94 -2.33 -2.28
CA VAL A 128 -9.36 -3.33 -3.20
C VAL A 128 -8.95 -4.60 -2.45
N THR A 129 -8.21 -4.48 -1.36
CA THR A 129 -7.80 -5.60 -0.50
C THR A 129 -9.00 -6.36 0.03
N TYR A 130 -10.06 -5.67 0.47
CA TYR A 130 -11.28 -6.32 0.94
C TYR A 130 -11.99 -7.11 -0.18
N VAL A 131 -12.10 -6.54 -1.38
CA VAL A 131 -12.69 -7.23 -2.54
C VAL A 131 -11.85 -8.45 -2.95
N LEU A 132 -10.53 -8.28 -3.03
CA LEU A 132 -9.60 -9.38 -3.32
C LEU A 132 -9.73 -10.48 -2.27
N MET A 133 -9.82 -10.13 -0.99
CA MET A 133 -10.01 -11.10 0.11
C MET A 133 -11.24 -11.98 -0.12
N LEU A 134 -12.38 -11.38 -0.49
CA LEU A 134 -13.60 -12.14 -0.80
C LEU A 134 -13.42 -13.07 -2.01
N TYR A 135 -12.68 -12.63 -3.03
CA TYR A 135 -12.40 -13.44 -4.21
C TYR A 135 -11.46 -14.61 -3.88
N THR A 136 -10.37 -14.37 -3.15
CA THR A 136 -9.38 -15.40 -2.82
C THR A 136 -9.96 -16.47 -1.90
N LEU A 137 -10.86 -16.09 -0.97
CA LEU A 137 -11.62 -17.04 -0.15
C LEU A 137 -12.46 -17.99 -0.99
N ARG A 138 -13.12 -17.51 -2.05
CA ARG A 138 -13.92 -18.36 -2.95
C ARG A 138 -13.05 -19.35 -3.74
N LYS A 139 -11.78 -19.02 -3.97
CA LYS A 139 -10.84 -19.85 -4.75
C LYS A 139 -10.02 -20.82 -3.88
N ASN A 140 -10.19 -20.82 -2.55
CA ASN A 140 -9.40 -21.63 -1.60
C ASN A 140 -7.88 -21.46 -1.76
N VAL A 141 -7.43 -20.26 -2.16
CA VAL A 141 -6.00 -19.92 -2.23
C VAL A 141 -5.65 -19.10 -0.99
N ASP A 142 -4.40 -19.20 -0.51
CA ASP A 142 -3.95 -18.38 0.61
C ASP A 142 -3.95 -16.88 0.21
N PRO A 143 -4.77 -16.03 0.86
CA PRO A 143 -4.84 -14.60 0.59
C PRO A 143 -3.46 -13.93 0.71
N ASP A 144 -2.63 -14.40 1.63
CA ASP A 144 -1.35 -13.77 1.93
C ASP A 144 -0.36 -13.94 0.77
N ASN A 145 -0.48 -15.03 -0.01
CA ASN A 145 0.39 -15.32 -1.16
C ASN A 145 -0.01 -14.59 -2.45
N VAL A 146 -1.24 -14.06 -2.51
CA VAL A 146 -1.81 -13.46 -3.73
C VAL A 146 -2.08 -11.97 -3.54
N ILE A 147 -2.76 -11.62 -2.45
CA ILE A 147 -3.22 -10.25 -2.22
C ILE A 147 -2.05 -9.34 -1.85
N ILE A 148 -1.11 -9.81 -1.02
CA ILE A 148 0.03 -8.97 -0.61
C ILE A 148 0.82 -8.49 -1.84
N PRO A 149 1.31 -9.37 -2.74
CA PRO A 149 2.04 -8.91 -3.93
C PRO A 149 1.21 -8.01 -4.87
N ILE A 150 -0.08 -8.30 -5.02
CA ILE A 150 -0.96 -7.51 -5.89
C ILE A 150 -1.19 -6.11 -5.30
N ALA A 151 -1.50 -6.04 -4.00
CA ALA A 151 -1.81 -4.79 -3.33
C ALA A 151 -0.58 -3.87 -3.24
N THR A 152 0.61 -4.42 -2.96
CA THR A 152 1.86 -3.63 -2.95
C THR A 152 2.27 -3.16 -4.34
N SER A 153 1.87 -3.86 -5.40
CA SER A 153 2.15 -3.41 -6.78
C SER A 153 1.16 -2.37 -7.30
N LEU A 154 0.00 -2.25 -6.64
CA LEU A 154 -1.04 -1.27 -6.93
C LEU A 154 -0.94 -0.01 -6.05
N ALA A 155 -0.16 -0.08 -4.97
CA ALA A 155 0.17 1.07 -4.12
C ALA A 155 1.04 2.08 -4.88
#